data_AF-A0A951A631-F1
#
_entry.id   AF-A0A951A631-F1
#
_cell.length_a   1.000
_cell.length_b   1.000
_cell.length_c   1.000
_cell.angle_alpha   90.00
_cell.angle_beta   90.00
_cell.angle_gamma   90.00
#
_symmetry.space_group_name_H-M   'P 1'
#
loop_
_entity.id
_entity.type
_entity.pdbx_description
1 polymer ?
#
loop_
_entity_poly.entity_id
_entity_poly.type
_entity_poly.pdbx_seq_one_letter_code
_entity_poly.pdbx_strand_id
1 'polypeptide(L)'
;FATKLVRESSDPHVIATFRLAIAEATRSPEIAEALDEAGRDAARAALAGLLANAQAAGLIGSGNPTEMAMQYLGLLWEGLMVGLLLRVAKRPGPAEAERRAAKATDAFLRLHAAPGVTERGCRAAVADRMARHS
;
A
#
# COMPACT_ATOMS: atom_id res chain seq x y z
N PHE A 1 8.17 5.35 -1.05
CA PHE A 1 7.78 3.95 -1.36
C PHE A 1 6.41 3.89 -2.04
N ALA A 2 5.33 4.27 -1.36
CA ALA A 2 3.94 4.15 -1.85
C ALA A 2 3.66 4.78 -3.23
N THR A 3 4.09 6.02 -3.45
CA THR A 3 3.93 6.69 -4.76
C THR A 3 4.61 5.91 -5.90
N LYS A 4 5.82 5.38 -5.64
CA LYS A 4 6.56 4.55 -6.61
C LYS A 4 5.77 3.28 -6.93
N LEU A 5 5.21 2.63 -5.90
CA LEU A 5 4.40 1.43 -6.07
C LEU A 5 3.14 1.69 -6.92
N VAL A 6 2.45 2.81 -6.73
CA VAL A 6 1.33 3.23 -7.59
C VAL A 6 1.79 3.43 -9.03
N ARG A 7 2.94 4.09 -9.26
CA ARG A 7 3.46 4.35 -10.61
C ARG A 7 3.91 3.09 -11.34
N GLU A 8 4.52 2.15 -10.63
CA GLU A 8 5.04 0.90 -11.19
C GLU A 8 3.91 -0.09 -11.48
N SER A 9 3.00 -0.30 -10.53
CA SER A 9 1.85 -1.20 -10.72
C SER A 9 0.87 -0.71 -11.79
N SER A 10 0.82 0.61 -12.06
CA SER A 10 -0.01 1.20 -13.12
C SER A 10 0.70 1.40 -14.46
N ASP A 11 1.93 0.90 -14.61
CA ASP A 11 2.62 0.99 -15.89
C ASP A 11 1.84 0.22 -16.99
N PRO A 12 1.65 0.78 -18.20
CA PRO A 12 0.90 0.12 -19.25
C PRO A 12 1.41 -1.27 -19.60
N HIS A 13 2.74 -1.51 -19.53
CA HIS A 13 3.31 -2.82 -19.80
C HIS A 13 2.97 -3.81 -18.69
N VAL A 14 3.07 -3.39 -17.43
CA VAL A 14 2.69 -4.21 -16.27
C VAL A 14 1.21 -4.60 -16.35
N ILE A 15 0.33 -3.63 -16.65
CA ILE A 15 -1.11 -3.90 -16.81
C ILE A 15 -1.38 -4.81 -18.01
N ALA A 16 -0.64 -4.68 -19.12
CA ALA A 16 -0.78 -5.58 -20.26
C ALA A 16 -0.40 -7.02 -19.89
N THR A 17 0.69 -7.23 -19.16
CA THR A 17 1.10 -8.54 -18.65
C THR A 17 0.05 -9.15 -17.73
N PHE A 18 -0.52 -8.37 -16.80
CA PHE A 18 -1.60 -8.87 -15.95
C PHE A 18 -2.82 -9.29 -16.78
N ARG A 19 -3.22 -8.52 -17.80
CA ARG A 19 -4.35 -8.92 -18.67
C ARG A 19 -4.06 -10.20 -19.43
N LEU A 20 -2.84 -10.38 -19.93
CA LEU A 20 -2.44 -11.60 -20.63
C LEU A 20 -2.51 -12.81 -19.68
N ALA A 21 -1.92 -12.71 -18.49
CA ALA A 21 -1.96 -13.78 -17.51
C ALA A 21 -3.40 -14.12 -17.08
N ILE A 22 -4.27 -13.11 -16.89
CA ILE A 22 -5.68 -13.33 -16.60
C ILE A 22 -6.39 -14.05 -17.77
N ALA A 23 -6.10 -13.67 -19.01
CA ALA A 23 -6.69 -14.30 -20.20
C ALA A 23 -6.24 -15.76 -20.39
N GLU A 24 -5.01 -16.08 -19.97
CA GLU A 24 -4.47 -17.44 -20.05
C GLU A 24 -4.74 -18.29 -18.80
N ALA A 25 -5.16 -17.71 -17.67
CA ALA A 25 -5.26 -18.41 -16.38
C ALA A 25 -6.08 -19.70 -16.42
N THR A 26 -7.11 -19.80 -17.29
CA THR A 26 -7.89 -21.03 -17.45
C THR A 26 -7.18 -22.12 -18.26
N ARG A 27 -6.33 -21.72 -19.21
CA ARG A 27 -5.60 -22.66 -20.10
C ARG A 27 -4.21 -23.01 -19.58
N SER A 28 -3.57 -22.09 -18.88
CA SER A 28 -2.21 -22.20 -18.36
C SER A 28 -2.11 -21.48 -17.02
N PRO A 29 -2.63 -22.08 -15.93
CA PRO A 29 -2.59 -21.51 -14.58
C PRO A 29 -1.19 -21.11 -14.12
N GLU A 30 -0.17 -21.85 -14.56
CA GLU A 30 1.24 -21.65 -14.20
C GLU A 30 1.74 -20.26 -14.62
N ILE A 31 1.18 -19.68 -15.69
CA ILE A 31 1.51 -18.31 -16.13
C ILE A 31 0.98 -17.28 -15.12
N ALA A 32 -0.23 -17.49 -14.60
CA ALA A 32 -0.82 -16.61 -13.61
C ALA A 32 -0.11 -16.73 -12.26
N GLU A 33 0.26 -17.94 -11.87
CA GLU A 33 1.02 -18.21 -10.64
C GLU A 33 2.41 -17.59 -10.69
N ALA A 34 3.19 -17.85 -11.75
CA ALA A 34 4.52 -17.27 -11.91
C ALA A 34 4.49 -15.73 -11.91
N LEU A 35 3.45 -15.11 -12.47
CA LEU A 35 3.27 -13.66 -12.41
C LEU A 35 2.91 -13.15 -11.00
N ASP A 36 2.09 -13.88 -10.24
CA ASP A 36 1.76 -13.52 -8.86
C ASP A 36 3.01 -13.57 -7.97
N GLU A 37 3.76 -14.67 -8.07
CA GLU A 37 5.00 -14.91 -7.32
C GLU A 37 6.08 -13.88 -7.63
N ALA A 38 6.39 -13.68 -8.92
CA ALA A 38 7.46 -12.78 -9.35
C ALA A 38 7.12 -11.30 -9.15
N GLY A 39 5.84 -10.95 -9.13
CA GLY A 39 5.36 -9.57 -9.07
C GLY A 39 4.82 -9.17 -7.70
N ARG A 40 3.65 -9.69 -7.35
CA ARG A 40 2.87 -9.18 -6.20
C ARG A 40 3.40 -9.71 -4.88
N ASP A 41 3.86 -10.96 -4.83
CA ASP A 41 4.33 -11.57 -3.60
C ASP A 41 5.64 -10.97 -3.10
N ALA A 42 6.59 -10.68 -3.99
CA ALA A 42 7.82 -9.98 -3.62
C ALA A 42 7.54 -8.59 -3.00
N ALA A 43 6.62 -7.82 -3.59
CA ALA A 43 6.23 -6.50 -3.07
C ALA A 43 5.49 -6.60 -1.72
N ARG A 44 4.62 -7.60 -1.56
CA ARG A 44 3.93 -7.90 -0.30
C ARG A 44 4.91 -8.27 0.81
N ALA A 45 5.87 -9.16 0.52
CA ALA A 45 6.87 -9.61 1.48
C ALA A 45 7.77 -8.46 1.96
N ALA A 46 8.23 -7.62 1.03
CA ALA A 46 9.03 -6.43 1.38
C ALA A 46 8.26 -5.45 2.27
N LEU A 47 6.98 -5.21 1.98
CA LEU A 47 6.13 -4.36 2.80
C LEU A 47 5.85 -4.98 4.17
N ALA A 48 5.58 -6.28 4.24
CA ALA A 48 5.40 -6.99 5.51
C ALA A 48 6.64 -6.88 6.41
N GLY A 49 7.85 -7.03 5.84
CA GLY A 49 9.10 -6.81 6.58
C GLY A 49 9.25 -5.38 7.10
N LEU A 50 8.88 -4.37 6.30
CA LEU A 50 8.88 -2.97 6.73
C LEU A 50 7.91 -2.73 7.90
N LEU A 51 6.71 -3.30 7.82
CA LEU A 51 5.68 -3.17 8.86
C LEU A 51 6.08 -3.89 10.14
N ALA A 52 6.69 -5.07 10.06
CA ALA A 52 7.23 -5.79 11.21
C ALA A 52 8.27 -4.94 11.96
N ASN A 53 9.17 -4.29 11.23
CA ASN A 53 10.16 -3.38 11.82
C ASN A 53 9.50 -2.16 12.48
N ALA A 54 8.48 -1.57 11.85
CA ALA A 54 7.74 -0.45 12.42
C ALA A 54 6.97 -0.83 13.70
N GLN A 55 6.40 -2.04 13.75
CA GLN A 55 5.78 -2.60 14.95
C GLN A 55 6.79 -2.84 16.08
N ALA A 56 7.93 -3.44 15.77
CA ALA A 56 9.00 -3.67 16.75
C ALA A 56 9.52 -2.35 17.35
N ALA A 57 9.50 -1.27 16.57
CA ALA A 57 9.84 0.08 17.01
C ALA A 57 8.69 0.83 17.73
N GLY A 58 7.51 0.23 17.87
CA GLY A 58 6.34 0.86 18.50
C GLY A 58 5.71 2.00 17.71
N LEU A 59 6.03 2.13 16.41
CA LEU A 59 5.52 3.20 15.55
C LEU A 59 4.07 2.97 15.11
N ILE A 60 3.65 1.70 15.07
CA ILE A 60 2.30 1.25 14.71
C ILE A 60 1.85 0.14 15.68
N GLY A 61 0.54 -0.06 15.79
CA GLY A 61 -0.08 -1.04 16.66
C GLY A 61 0.25 -2.49 16.30
N SER A 62 -0.07 -3.41 17.21
CA SER A 62 0.12 -4.85 17.01
C SER A 62 -0.84 -5.43 15.95
N GLY A 63 -0.41 -6.52 15.31
CA GLY A 63 -1.12 -7.15 14.20
C GLY A 63 -0.19 -8.05 13.38
N ASN A 64 -0.73 -8.84 12.47
CA ASN A 64 0.07 -9.66 11.55
C ASN A 64 0.62 -8.79 10.40
N PRO A 65 1.96 -8.63 10.25
CA PRO A 65 2.54 -7.75 9.23
C PRO A 65 2.12 -8.09 7.80
N THR A 66 1.91 -9.36 7.49
CA THR A 66 1.48 -9.82 6.16
C THR A 66 0.05 -9.39 5.87
N GLU A 67 -0.86 -9.55 6.83
CA GLU A 67 -2.24 -9.09 6.70
C GLU A 67 -2.32 -7.56 6.61
N MET A 68 -1.53 -6.86 7.42
CA MET A 68 -1.43 -5.40 7.39
C MET A 68 -0.89 -4.91 6.04
N ALA A 69 0.10 -5.59 5.45
CA ALA A 69 0.60 -5.28 4.12
C ALA A 69 -0.50 -5.44 3.06
N MET A 70 -1.30 -6.52 3.11
CA MET A 70 -2.43 -6.70 2.18
C MET A 70 -3.48 -5.60 2.34
N GLN A 71 -3.82 -5.23 3.58
CA GLN A 71 -4.77 -4.13 3.85
C GLN A 71 -4.25 -2.81 3.28
N TYR A 72 -2.97 -2.50 3.49
CA TYR A 72 -2.34 -1.31 2.93
C TYR A 72 -2.41 -1.28 1.40
N LEU A 73 -2.11 -2.41 0.74
CA LEU A 73 -2.18 -2.50 -0.72
C LEU A 73 -3.62 -2.35 -1.24
N GLY A 74 -4.60 -2.88 -0.51
CA GLY A 74 -6.02 -2.65 -0.80
C GLY A 74 -6.40 -1.17 -0.75
N LEU A 75 -5.95 -0.45 0.28
CA LEU A 75 -6.14 1.00 0.42
C LEU A 75 -5.37 1.79 -0.65
N LEU A 76 -4.17 1.33 -1.02
CA LEU A 76 -3.34 2.00 -2.02
C LEU A 76 -3.94 1.92 -3.42
N TRP A 77 -4.49 0.77 -3.77
CA TRP A 77 -5.07 0.56 -5.08
C TRP A 77 -6.51 1.04 -5.17
N GLU A 78 -7.35 0.92 -4.14
CA GLU A 78 -8.71 1.49 -4.06
C GLU A 78 -9.45 1.54 -5.42
N GLY A 79 -9.73 0.36 -5.99
CA GLY A 79 -10.42 0.20 -7.28
C GLY A 79 -9.62 0.52 -8.55
N LEU A 80 -8.43 1.16 -8.44
CA LEU A 80 -7.56 1.50 -9.57
C LEU A 80 -7.19 0.27 -10.40
N MET A 81 -6.73 -0.80 -9.75
CA MET A 81 -6.24 -1.99 -10.45
C MET A 81 -7.33 -2.61 -11.32
N VAL A 82 -8.54 -2.77 -10.77
CA VAL A 82 -9.69 -3.29 -11.53
C VAL A 82 -10.03 -2.34 -12.70
N GLY A 83 -10.09 -1.03 -12.45
CA GLY A 83 -10.37 -0.05 -13.50
C GLY A 83 -9.32 -0.05 -14.62
N LEU A 84 -8.04 -0.19 -14.27
CA LEU A 84 -6.95 -0.33 -15.23
C LEU A 84 -7.11 -1.62 -16.02
N LEU A 85 -7.28 -2.78 -15.38
CA LEU A 85 -7.45 -4.07 -16.06
C LEU A 85 -8.64 -4.06 -17.03
N LEU A 86 -9.76 -3.44 -16.66
CA LEU A 86 -10.95 -3.30 -17.50
C LEU A 86 -10.85 -2.19 -18.57
N ARG A 87 -9.74 -1.44 -18.64
CA ARG A 87 -9.53 -0.29 -19.55
C ARG A 87 -10.53 0.87 -19.34
N VAL A 88 -11.15 0.96 -18.17
CA VAL A 88 -12.09 2.04 -17.82
C VAL A 88 -11.42 3.15 -16.99
N ALA A 89 -10.21 2.91 -16.50
CA ALA A 89 -9.38 3.91 -15.85
C ALA A 89 -8.11 4.21 -16.65
N LYS A 90 -7.59 5.44 -16.51
CA LYS A 90 -6.29 5.85 -17.05
C LYS A 90 -5.20 5.71 -15.99
N ARG A 91 -3.95 5.56 -16.44
CA ARG A 91 -2.77 5.62 -15.56
C ARG A 91 -2.80 6.94 -14.78
N PRO A 92 -2.66 6.92 -13.44
CA PRO A 92 -2.59 8.14 -12.65
C PRO A 92 -1.33 8.94 -13.03
N GLY A 93 -1.49 10.25 -13.20
CA GLY A 93 -0.36 11.18 -13.30
C GLY A 93 0.39 11.31 -11.96
N PRO A 94 1.55 11.99 -11.92
CA PRO A 94 2.38 12.10 -10.72
C PRO A 94 1.61 12.60 -9.49
N ALA A 95 0.87 13.70 -9.62
CA ALA A 95 0.09 14.28 -8.53
C ALA A 95 -1.02 13.35 -8.01
N GLU A 96 -1.68 12.61 -8.90
CA GLU A 96 -2.71 11.63 -8.52
C GLU A 96 -2.09 10.45 -7.76
N ALA A 97 -0.92 9.97 -8.21
CA ALA A 97 -0.22 8.88 -7.55
C ALA A 97 0.21 9.27 -6.13
N GLU A 98 0.70 10.49 -5.94
CA GLU A 98 1.03 11.04 -4.62
C GLU A 98 -0.21 11.16 -3.73
N ARG A 99 -1.31 11.69 -4.27
CA ARG A 99 -2.55 11.85 -3.52
C ARG A 99 -3.11 10.50 -3.05
N ARG A 100 -3.08 9.48 -3.90
CA ARG A 100 -3.48 8.09 -3.56
C ARG A 100 -2.58 7.50 -2.47
N ALA A 101 -1.27 7.67 -2.63
CA ALA A 101 -0.29 7.19 -1.66
C ALA A 101 -0.46 7.85 -0.27
N ALA A 102 -0.69 9.16 -0.24
CA ALA A 102 -0.95 9.89 1.00
C ALA A 102 -2.26 9.41 1.66
N LYS A 103 -3.36 9.36 0.91
CA LYS A 103 -4.66 8.90 1.41
C LYS A 103 -4.60 7.48 1.99
N ALA A 104 -3.93 6.56 1.31
CA ALA A 104 -3.78 5.18 1.77
C ALA A 104 -2.94 5.08 3.05
N THR A 105 -1.85 5.84 3.13
CA THR A 105 -0.98 5.92 4.31
C THR A 105 -1.73 6.49 5.51
N ASP A 106 -2.47 7.59 5.34
CA ASP A 106 -3.25 8.20 6.41
C ASP A 106 -4.33 7.24 6.94
N ALA A 107 -5.06 6.58 6.04
CA ALA A 107 -6.08 5.60 6.41
C ALA A 107 -5.47 4.41 7.15
N PHE A 108 -4.34 3.90 6.66
CA PHE A 108 -3.63 2.77 7.27
C PHE A 108 -3.11 3.10 8.67
N LEU A 109 -2.49 4.28 8.86
CA LEU A 109 -1.97 4.69 10.16
C LEU A 109 -3.08 4.90 11.19
N ARG A 110 -4.27 5.36 10.77
CA ARG A 110 -5.44 5.43 11.66
C ARG A 110 -5.95 4.06 12.04
N LEU A 111 -5.96 3.11 11.10
CA LEU A 111 -6.38 1.74 11.33
C LEU A 111 -5.45 1.00 12.29
N HIS A 112 -4.14 1.25 12.20
CA HIS A 112 -3.09 0.57 12.93
C HIS A 112 -2.34 1.50 13.89
N ALA A 113 -3.03 2.48 14.48
CA ALA A 113 -2.42 3.38 15.45
C ALA A 113 -1.96 2.58 16.69
N ALA A 114 -0.79 2.93 17.24
CA ALA A 114 -0.32 2.32 18.48
C ALA A 114 -1.30 2.63 19.63
N PRO A 115 -1.61 1.65 20.52
CA PRO A 115 -2.45 1.89 21.68
C PRO A 115 -1.86 3.04 22.53
N GLY A 116 -2.62 4.12 22.70
CA GLY A 116 -2.17 5.33 23.39
C GLY A 116 -2.02 6.57 22.50
N VAL A 117 -1.96 6.41 21.17
CA VAL A 117 -2.08 7.54 20.22
C VAL A 117 -3.56 7.82 19.99
N THR A 118 -4.23 8.37 21.00
CA THR A 118 -5.53 9.03 20.77
C THR A 118 -5.27 10.41 20.16
N GLU A 119 -6.09 10.85 19.21
CA GLU A 119 -5.95 12.14 18.49
C GLU A 119 -5.78 13.36 19.43
N ARG A 120 -6.19 13.24 20.70
CA ARG A 120 -5.96 14.23 21.77
C ARG A 120 -4.50 14.31 22.24
N GLY A 121 -3.77 13.19 22.28
CA GLY A 121 -2.38 13.13 22.72
C GLY A 121 -1.39 13.76 21.72
N CYS A 122 -1.68 13.68 20.42
CA CYS A 122 -0.81 14.24 19.38
C CYS A 122 -0.80 15.79 19.43
N ARG A 123 -1.97 16.43 19.58
CA ARG A 123 -2.05 17.90 19.72
C ARG A 123 -1.39 18.40 21.01
N ALA A 124 -1.57 17.70 22.13
CA ALA A 124 -0.98 18.07 23.41
C ALA A 124 0.55 17.88 23.40
N ALA A 125 1.07 16.77 22.86
CA ALA A 125 2.51 16.50 22.81
C ALA A 125 3.28 17.49 21.90
N VAL A 126 2.64 17.97 20.83
CA VAL A 126 3.24 18.99 19.95
C VAL A 126 3.27 20.36 20.63
N ALA A 127 2.20 20.78 21.32
CA ALA A 127 2.18 22.03 22.08
C ALA A 127 3.19 22.03 23.24
N ASP A 128 3.28 20.91 23.96
CA ASP A 128 4.18 20.73 25.11
C ASP A 128 5.66 20.64 24.67
N ARG A 129 5.93 20.19 23.45
CA ARG A 129 7.29 20.20 22.86
C ARG A 129 7.70 21.57 22.32
N MET A 130 6.75 22.40 21.86
CA MET A 130 7.00 23.80 21.47
C MET A 130 7.24 24.71 22.68
N ALA A 131 6.51 24.50 23.79
CA ALA A 131 6.66 25.28 25.02
C ALA A 131 7.99 25.04 25.77
N ARG A 132 8.64 23.89 25.56
CA ARG A 132 9.94 23.56 26.18
C ARG A 132 11.18 24.06 25.42
N HIS A 133 10.97 24.68 24.25
CA HIS A 133 12.05 25.24 23.41
C HIS A 133 11.85 26.75 23.16
N SER A 134 11.06 27.42 24.00
CA SER A 134 10.95 28.88 24.11
C SER A 134 11.40 29.30 25.50
#